data_AF-A0A5B0QFV9-F1
#
_entry.id   AF-A0A5B0QFV9-F1
#
_cell.length_a   1.000
_cell.length_b   1.000
_cell.length_c   1.000
_cell.angle_alpha   90.00
_cell.angle_beta   90.00
_cell.angle_gamma   90.00
#
_symmetry.space_group_name_H-M   'P 1'
#
loop_
_entity.id
_entity.type
_entity.pdbx_description
1 polymer ?
#
loop_
_entity_poly.entity_id
_entity_poly.type
_entity_poly.pdbx_seq_one_letter_code
_entity_poly.pdbx_strand_id
1 'polypeptide(L)'
;MHAEITNTPNPGNCLNPCRMCKLTVSKKKFKRTRTYVQHFLHRNICGGQLEVLPRRWATTCENTHKLFAIAKTESLNKSTNKAMEFGIKDTVNLKLLTLARSHPDGQAKLDDLSSGSDTNWRMYNPFLELLGFDGVHDTPVEILHVMLLGIVKYLARDLVGSVPAANRDELEGRLRSFSISSLNIDSVKPEYLIKHIKSLVGRDFKILLQAGPFFLMGFLSPEKQAIWLALCKLAPLIFQSRIGDMTQYLVDLQAHIDIFLYLMIKSTAQWVHKPKLHMLLHLPASIERFGPATLCSTEKFESYNGVLRNASIHSNRRAPGRDIAKTFETYASHRFVLSGGVIHDHSTGITRSIGPNVTNFFSNSKVIQQSLGYNAAKSDSQVIQGFPRTSGVCAHKEDVKTIPQELAGLSGQPVVKQIHQIEIDNHNLVHQGAFVVV
;
A
#
# COMPACT_ATOMS: atom_id res chain seq x y z
N MET A 1 -1.11 -5.92 8.88
CA MET A 1 -1.75 -4.82 9.62
C MET A 1 -3.27 -4.82 9.46
N HIS A 2 -3.87 -4.44 8.32
CA HIS A 2 -5.34 -4.38 8.21
C HIS A 2 -6.07 -5.68 8.58
N ALA A 3 -5.54 -6.84 8.17
CA ALA A 3 -6.15 -8.14 8.50
C ALA A 3 -6.17 -8.45 10.01
N GLU A 4 -5.17 -7.97 10.75
CA GLU A 4 -5.12 -8.13 12.22
C GLU A 4 -6.02 -7.13 12.91
N ILE A 5 -6.07 -5.88 12.43
CA ILE A 5 -6.96 -4.83 12.96
C ILE A 5 -8.43 -5.22 12.79
N THR A 6 -8.80 -5.74 11.63
CA THR A 6 -10.21 -6.01 11.29
C THR A 6 -10.63 -7.46 11.54
N ASN A 7 -9.76 -8.25 12.18
CA ASN A 7 -9.96 -9.69 12.39
C ASN A 7 -10.35 -10.42 11.09
N THR A 8 -9.84 -10.00 9.93
CA THR A 8 -10.15 -10.63 8.64
C THR A 8 -9.09 -11.66 8.26
N PRO A 9 -9.49 -12.76 7.59
CA PRO A 9 -8.57 -13.82 7.23
C PRO A 9 -7.60 -13.34 6.16
N ASN A 10 -6.37 -13.89 6.19
CA ASN A 10 -5.39 -13.60 5.17
C ASN A 10 -5.87 -14.15 3.81
N PRO A 11 -6.04 -13.30 2.78
CA PRO A 11 -6.77 -13.61 1.56
C PRO A 11 -6.47 -14.96 0.89
N GLY A 12 -5.21 -15.41 0.87
CA GLY A 12 -4.69 -16.49 0.02
C GLY A 12 -5.58 -17.76 -0.09
N ASN A 13 -5.30 -18.77 0.75
CA ASN A 13 -6.03 -20.04 0.73
C ASN A 13 -7.35 -19.98 1.54
N CYS A 14 -7.84 -18.79 1.86
CA CYS A 14 -9.06 -18.63 2.64
C CYS A 14 -10.32 -18.92 1.80
N LEU A 15 -11.35 -19.47 2.44
CA LEU A 15 -12.70 -19.60 1.90
C LEU A 15 -13.38 -18.24 1.71
N ASN A 16 -12.99 -17.27 2.53
CA ASN A 16 -13.49 -15.90 2.60
C ASN A 16 -12.36 -14.92 2.22
N PRO A 17 -11.99 -14.81 0.93
CA PRO A 17 -10.79 -14.09 0.51
C PRO A 17 -10.90 -12.57 0.56
N CYS A 18 -12.11 -12.01 0.64
CA CYS A 18 -12.33 -10.56 0.63
C CYS A 18 -12.73 -10.04 2.00
N ARG A 19 -12.09 -8.94 2.41
CA ARG A 19 -12.39 -8.21 3.66
C ARG A 19 -13.48 -7.16 3.51
N MET A 20 -13.82 -6.76 2.28
CA MET A 20 -14.77 -5.67 2.00
C MET A 20 -16.16 -6.20 1.65
N CYS A 21 -16.24 -7.34 0.95
CA CYS A 21 -17.51 -7.95 0.56
C CYS A 21 -17.62 -9.43 0.99
N LYS A 22 -18.82 -10.00 0.81
CA LYS A 22 -19.15 -11.38 1.17
C LYS A 22 -18.71 -12.43 0.15
N LEU A 23 -17.70 -12.15 -0.67
CA LEU A 23 -17.12 -13.15 -1.57
C LEU A 23 -16.63 -14.36 -0.75
N THR A 24 -17.20 -15.53 -1.01
CA THR A 24 -16.93 -16.75 -0.24
C THR A 24 -17.15 -18.02 -1.05
N VAL A 25 -16.58 -19.13 -0.57
CA VAL A 25 -16.82 -20.49 -1.06
C VAL A 25 -16.90 -21.46 0.11
N SER A 26 -17.77 -22.48 0.03
CA SER A 26 -17.84 -23.51 1.08
C SER A 26 -16.61 -24.43 1.11
N LYS A 27 -15.97 -24.66 -0.04
CA LYS A 27 -14.76 -25.50 -0.18
C LYS A 27 -13.83 -24.90 -1.23
N LYS A 28 -12.52 -25.05 -1.04
CA LYS A 28 -11.48 -24.55 -1.97
C LYS A 28 -11.69 -25.02 -3.42
N LYS A 29 -12.15 -26.26 -3.60
CA LYS A 29 -12.43 -26.86 -4.94
C LYS A 29 -13.51 -26.12 -5.74
N PHE A 30 -14.28 -25.23 -5.11
CA PHE A 30 -15.29 -24.42 -5.78
C PHE A 30 -14.75 -23.09 -6.31
N LYS A 31 -13.52 -22.69 -5.97
CA LYS A 31 -12.90 -21.48 -6.56
C LYS A 31 -12.70 -21.55 -8.08
N ARG A 32 -12.70 -22.75 -8.66
CA ARG A 32 -12.60 -22.99 -10.11
C ARG A 32 -13.94 -22.99 -10.83
N THR A 33 -15.07 -22.82 -10.13
CA THR A 33 -16.39 -22.81 -10.78
C THR A 33 -16.63 -21.48 -11.48
N ARG A 34 -17.40 -21.52 -12.57
CA ARG A 34 -17.85 -20.31 -13.28
C ARG A 34 -18.52 -19.31 -12.35
N THR A 35 -19.38 -19.78 -11.45
CA THR A 35 -20.07 -18.95 -10.45
C THR A 35 -19.09 -18.19 -9.55
N TYR A 36 -18.05 -18.86 -9.06
CA TYR A 36 -17.06 -18.16 -8.23
C TYR A 36 -16.27 -17.14 -9.05
N VAL A 37 -15.85 -17.47 -10.28
CA VAL A 37 -15.16 -16.52 -11.16
C VAL A 37 -16.03 -15.28 -11.42
N GLN A 38 -17.31 -15.48 -11.68
CA GLN A 38 -18.30 -14.41 -11.85
C GLN A 38 -18.43 -13.53 -10.61
N HIS A 39 -18.64 -14.13 -9.43
CA HIS A 39 -18.74 -13.39 -8.17
C HIS A 39 -17.42 -12.69 -7.80
N PHE A 40 -16.28 -13.30 -8.10
CA PHE A 40 -14.96 -12.71 -7.92
C PHE A 40 -14.78 -11.45 -8.77
N LEU A 41 -15.41 -11.38 -9.94
CA LEU A 41 -15.36 -10.22 -10.83
C LEU A 41 -16.52 -9.25 -10.64
N HIS A 42 -17.43 -9.50 -9.68
CA HIS A 42 -18.70 -8.80 -9.55
C HIS A 42 -19.51 -8.78 -10.84
N ARG A 43 -19.52 -9.90 -11.57
CA ARG A 43 -20.30 -10.07 -12.82
C ARG A 43 -21.35 -11.16 -12.66
N ASN A 44 -22.52 -10.93 -13.24
CA ASN A 44 -23.59 -11.93 -13.32
C ASN A 44 -23.40 -12.89 -14.51
N ILE A 45 -24.36 -13.79 -14.75
CA ILE A 45 -24.26 -14.78 -15.83
C ILE A 45 -24.21 -14.19 -17.24
N CYS A 46 -24.80 -13.01 -17.42
CA CYS A 46 -24.84 -12.25 -18.67
C CYS A 46 -23.67 -11.27 -18.82
N GLY A 47 -22.77 -11.21 -17.84
CA GLY A 47 -21.66 -10.26 -17.83
C GLY A 47 -22.03 -8.86 -17.31
N GLY A 48 -23.26 -8.63 -16.88
CA GLY A 48 -23.67 -7.38 -16.22
C GLY A 48 -23.09 -7.26 -14.81
N GLN A 49 -23.12 -6.05 -14.25
CA GLN A 49 -22.72 -5.80 -12.86
C GLN A 49 -23.59 -6.63 -11.90
N LEU A 50 -22.93 -7.37 -11.01
CA LEU A 50 -23.59 -8.07 -9.90
C LEU A 50 -23.64 -7.14 -8.69
N GLU A 51 -24.75 -7.19 -7.95
CA GLU A 51 -24.85 -6.53 -6.65
C GLU A 51 -23.80 -7.10 -5.69
N VAL A 52 -23.02 -6.21 -5.07
CA VAL A 52 -21.92 -6.60 -4.18
C VAL A 52 -22.37 -6.37 -2.75
N LEU A 53 -22.64 -7.45 -2.02
CA LEU A 53 -23.00 -7.35 -0.61
C LEU A 53 -21.76 -7.04 0.24
N PRO A 54 -21.68 -5.86 0.87
CA PRO A 54 -20.55 -5.54 1.75
C PRO A 54 -20.59 -6.42 3.00
N ARG A 55 -19.41 -6.61 3.61
CA ARG A 55 -19.37 -7.08 5.01
C ARG A 55 -19.91 -5.98 5.91
N ARG A 56 -20.42 -6.35 7.08
CA ARG A 56 -20.85 -5.40 8.11
C ARG A 56 -19.90 -5.51 9.29
N TRP A 57 -19.35 -4.38 9.73
CA TRP A 57 -18.41 -4.37 10.86
C TRP A 57 -19.04 -4.90 12.14
N ALA A 58 -20.28 -4.49 12.45
CA ALA A 58 -21.04 -5.01 13.59
C ALA A 58 -21.13 -6.55 13.60
N THR A 59 -21.36 -7.16 12.44
CA THR A 59 -21.40 -8.64 12.31
C THR A 59 -20.02 -9.26 12.53
N THR A 60 -18.94 -8.58 12.15
CA THR A 60 -17.56 -9.03 12.46
C THR A 60 -17.29 -8.95 13.96
N CYS A 61 -17.71 -7.89 14.64
CA CYS A 61 -17.60 -7.76 16.09
C CYS A 61 -18.36 -8.88 16.80
N GLU A 62 -19.66 -9.01 16.54
CA GLU A 62 -20.53 -10.04 17.15
C GLU A 62 -19.95 -11.45 16.96
N ASN A 63 -19.58 -11.79 15.73
CA ASN A 63 -19.02 -13.11 15.45
C ASN A 63 -17.64 -13.30 16.11
N THR A 64 -16.83 -12.26 16.28
CA THR A 64 -15.57 -12.37 17.02
C THR A 64 -15.82 -12.75 18.48
N HIS A 65 -16.75 -12.08 19.16
CA HIS A 65 -17.13 -12.43 20.54
C HIS A 65 -17.69 -13.87 20.61
N LYS A 66 -18.53 -14.24 19.65
CA LYS A 66 -19.08 -15.60 19.54
C LYS A 66 -17.98 -16.67 19.39
N LEU A 67 -16.96 -16.40 18.57
CA LEU A 67 -15.83 -17.33 18.39
C LEU A 67 -15.02 -17.51 19.66
N PHE A 68 -14.82 -16.45 20.43
CA PHE A 68 -14.15 -16.53 21.74
C PHE A 68 -14.98 -17.34 22.74
N ALA A 69 -16.29 -17.09 22.82
CA ALA A 69 -17.20 -17.86 23.66
C ALA A 69 -17.14 -19.36 23.33
N ILE A 70 -17.27 -19.74 22.05
CA ILE A 70 -17.14 -21.15 21.60
C ILE A 70 -15.79 -21.76 21.99
N ALA A 71 -14.70 -20.98 21.90
CA ALA A 71 -13.38 -21.47 22.26
C ALA A 71 -13.24 -21.77 23.76
N LYS A 72 -13.91 -20.97 24.60
CA LYS A 72 -13.92 -21.10 26.07
C LYS A 72 -14.87 -22.21 26.53
N THR A 73 -16.10 -22.25 26.02
CA THR A 73 -17.15 -23.15 26.53
C THR A 73 -17.18 -24.51 25.85
N GLU A 74 -16.70 -24.62 24.60
CA GLU A 74 -16.76 -25.87 23.85
C GLU A 74 -15.37 -26.41 23.49
N SER A 75 -14.67 -25.78 22.54
CA SER A 75 -13.29 -26.13 22.17
C SER A 75 -12.70 -25.15 21.17
N LEU A 76 -11.36 -25.08 21.14
CA LEU A 76 -10.64 -24.28 20.13
C LEU A 76 -10.84 -24.81 18.71
N ASN A 77 -11.01 -26.13 18.54
CA ASN A 77 -11.22 -26.75 17.23
C ASN A 77 -12.57 -26.34 16.64
N LYS A 78 -13.65 -26.35 17.43
CA LYS A 78 -14.96 -25.86 16.98
C LYS A 78 -14.92 -24.37 16.64
N SER A 79 -14.27 -23.56 17.49
CA SER A 79 -14.08 -22.12 17.20
C SER A 79 -13.31 -21.90 15.89
N THR A 80 -12.22 -22.63 15.68
CA THR A 80 -11.43 -22.55 14.43
C THR A 80 -12.25 -22.92 13.20
N ASN A 81 -13.09 -23.96 13.28
CA ASN A 81 -13.99 -24.35 12.19
C ASN A 81 -15.02 -23.27 11.89
N LYS A 82 -15.64 -22.70 12.94
CA LYS A 82 -16.63 -21.62 12.78
C LYS A 82 -15.99 -20.32 12.27
N ALA A 83 -14.75 -20.04 12.66
CA ALA A 83 -13.99 -18.89 12.19
C ALA A 83 -13.75 -18.94 10.67
N MET A 84 -13.53 -20.16 10.12
CA MET A 84 -13.43 -20.35 8.67
C MET A 84 -14.74 -20.04 7.94
N GLU A 85 -15.89 -20.40 8.52
CA GLU A 85 -17.22 -20.12 7.99
C GLU A 85 -17.53 -18.62 7.99
N PHE A 86 -17.35 -17.96 9.14
CA PHE A 86 -17.54 -16.51 9.27
C PHE A 86 -16.51 -15.70 8.47
N GLY A 87 -15.37 -16.30 8.15
CA GLY A 87 -14.26 -15.59 7.54
C GLY A 87 -13.72 -14.55 8.48
N ILE A 88 -13.38 -14.98 9.70
CA ILE A 88 -12.79 -14.16 10.76
C ILE A 88 -11.51 -14.84 11.24
N LYS A 89 -10.47 -14.05 11.51
CA LYS A 89 -9.21 -14.51 12.09
C LYS A 89 -8.75 -13.51 13.15
N ASP A 90 -9.24 -13.70 14.37
CA ASP A 90 -8.79 -12.94 15.52
C ASP A 90 -7.45 -13.49 16.02
N THR A 91 -6.37 -12.79 15.70
CA THR A 91 -5.02 -13.23 16.07
C THR A 91 -4.70 -12.92 17.53
N VAL A 92 -5.37 -11.94 18.14
CA VAL A 92 -5.19 -11.56 19.55
C VAL A 92 -5.78 -12.64 20.44
N ASN A 93 -7.06 -12.96 20.23
CA ASN A 93 -7.76 -13.99 21.00
C ASN A 93 -7.09 -15.36 20.84
N LEU A 94 -6.67 -15.72 19.62
CA LEU A 94 -5.96 -16.98 19.38
C LEU A 94 -4.64 -17.05 20.15
N LYS A 95 -3.86 -15.96 20.19
CA LYS A 95 -2.61 -15.90 20.99
C LYS A 95 -2.91 -16.01 22.48
N LEU A 96 -3.89 -15.27 22.98
CA LEU A 96 -4.30 -15.30 24.38
C LEU A 96 -4.72 -16.72 24.81
N LEU A 97 -5.61 -17.36 24.05
CA LEU A 97 -6.07 -18.73 24.31
C LEU A 97 -4.94 -19.76 24.22
N THR A 98 -3.97 -19.56 23.33
CA THR A 98 -2.80 -20.43 23.22
C THR A 98 -1.90 -20.28 24.44
N LEU A 99 -1.62 -19.04 24.86
CA LEU A 99 -0.81 -18.75 26.06
C LEU A 99 -1.47 -19.26 27.34
N ALA A 100 -2.78 -19.12 27.47
CA ALA A 100 -3.54 -19.61 28.61
C ALA A 100 -3.38 -21.14 28.79
N ARG A 101 -3.25 -21.89 27.70
CA ARG A 101 -3.05 -23.34 27.71
C ARG A 101 -1.61 -23.76 27.92
N SER A 102 -0.64 -22.95 27.49
CA SER A 102 0.77 -23.30 27.57
C SER A 102 1.43 -22.92 28.90
N HIS A 103 0.84 -22.01 29.66
CA HIS A 103 1.37 -21.58 30.96
C HIS A 103 0.66 -22.25 32.15
N PRO A 104 1.39 -22.62 33.22
CA PRO A 104 0.80 -23.24 34.42
C PRO A 104 -0.37 -22.45 35.02
N ASP A 105 -0.22 -21.14 35.13
CA ASP A 105 -1.27 -20.24 35.68
C ASP A 105 -2.13 -19.59 34.59
N GLY A 106 -1.93 -19.97 33.33
CA GLY A 106 -2.50 -19.28 32.18
C GLY A 106 -4.03 -19.32 32.16
N GLN A 107 -4.60 -20.48 32.48
CA GLN A 107 -6.06 -20.66 32.51
C GLN A 107 -6.70 -19.87 33.66
N ALA A 108 -6.11 -19.91 34.86
CA ALA A 108 -6.59 -19.15 36.01
C ALA A 108 -6.59 -17.63 35.74
N LYS A 109 -5.51 -17.11 35.11
CA LYS A 109 -5.43 -15.70 34.71
C LYS A 109 -6.45 -15.33 33.64
N LEU A 110 -6.71 -16.22 32.69
CA LEU A 110 -7.73 -16.00 31.67
C LEU A 110 -9.13 -15.94 32.30
N ASP A 111 -9.41 -16.83 33.24
CA ASP A 111 -10.71 -16.87 33.92
C ASP A 111 -10.93 -15.63 34.81
N ASP A 112 -9.90 -15.19 35.53
CA ASP A 112 -9.89 -13.92 36.29
C ASP A 112 -10.18 -12.71 35.38
N LEU A 113 -9.43 -12.57 34.28
CA LEU A 113 -9.64 -11.51 33.28
C LEU A 113 -11.05 -11.54 32.66
N SER A 114 -11.64 -12.72 32.51
CA SER A 114 -12.97 -12.88 31.93
C SER A 114 -14.11 -12.63 32.92
N SER A 115 -13.83 -12.70 34.21
CA SER A 115 -14.84 -12.56 35.27
C SER A 115 -14.95 -11.12 35.78
N GLY A 116 -13.91 -10.30 35.62
CA GLY A 116 -13.94 -8.88 35.95
C GLY A 116 -14.71 -8.05 34.93
N SER A 117 -15.75 -7.33 35.37
CA SER A 117 -16.51 -6.39 34.52
C SER A 117 -15.61 -5.35 33.86
N ASP A 118 -14.58 -4.90 34.58
CA ASP A 118 -13.72 -3.78 34.19
C ASP A 118 -12.49 -4.24 33.36
N THR A 119 -12.27 -5.56 33.25
CA THR A 119 -11.12 -6.16 32.57
C THR A 119 -11.50 -7.02 31.36
N ASN A 120 -12.78 -7.36 31.19
CA ASN A 120 -13.28 -8.19 30.10
C ASN A 120 -12.90 -7.66 28.71
N TRP A 121 -12.95 -6.34 28.49
CA TRP A 121 -12.55 -5.70 27.22
C TRP A 121 -11.09 -6.00 26.82
N ARG A 122 -10.20 -6.23 27.81
CA ARG A 122 -8.77 -6.53 27.58
C ARG A 122 -8.55 -7.88 26.92
N MET A 123 -9.58 -8.72 26.86
CA MET A 123 -9.50 -10.02 26.18
C MET A 123 -9.62 -9.90 24.67
N TYR A 124 -10.19 -8.80 24.16
CA TYR A 124 -10.52 -8.65 22.74
C TYR A 124 -9.57 -7.70 22.03
N ASN A 125 -9.60 -7.77 20.70
CA ASN A 125 -9.01 -6.74 19.87
C ASN A 125 -9.70 -5.38 20.19
N PRO A 126 -8.98 -4.35 20.67
CA PRO A 126 -9.57 -3.08 21.09
C PRO A 126 -10.22 -2.31 19.94
N PHE A 127 -9.88 -2.60 18.68
CA PHE A 127 -10.53 -1.99 17.52
C PHE A 127 -12.01 -2.39 17.37
N LEU A 128 -12.46 -3.49 18.01
CA LEU A 128 -13.86 -3.90 17.98
C LEU A 128 -14.78 -2.94 18.74
N GLU A 129 -14.23 -2.22 19.72
CA GLU A 129 -14.95 -1.30 20.61
C GLU A 129 -14.62 0.17 20.30
N LEU A 130 -13.78 0.43 19.30
CA LEU A 130 -13.39 1.79 18.92
C LEU A 130 -14.59 2.53 18.32
N LEU A 131 -15.11 3.50 19.06
CA LEU A 131 -16.23 4.33 18.62
C LEU A 131 -15.90 5.08 17.33
N GLY A 132 -16.82 5.03 16.38
CA GLY A 132 -16.66 5.70 15.08
C GLY A 132 -15.76 4.96 14.09
N PHE A 133 -15.24 3.78 14.42
CA PHE A 133 -14.47 2.94 13.50
C PHE A 133 -15.31 1.82 12.90
N ASP A 134 -15.29 1.72 11.58
CA ASP A 134 -15.83 0.62 10.79
C ASP A 134 -14.69 -0.14 10.11
N GLY A 135 -14.35 -1.33 10.59
CA GLY A 135 -13.26 -2.11 10.03
C GLY A 135 -13.44 -2.55 8.56
N VAL A 136 -14.64 -2.45 7.99
CA VAL A 136 -14.90 -2.72 6.56
C VAL A 136 -14.64 -1.46 5.73
N HIS A 137 -15.16 -0.33 6.16
CA HIS A 137 -15.15 0.91 5.40
C HIS A 137 -13.95 1.83 5.70
N ASP A 138 -13.42 1.80 6.92
CA ASP A 138 -12.30 2.63 7.40
C ASP A 138 -10.91 2.00 7.17
N THR A 139 -10.87 0.93 6.38
CA THR A 139 -9.62 0.29 6.01
C THR A 139 -9.46 0.30 4.48
N PRO A 140 -8.88 1.37 3.89
CA PRO A 140 -8.79 1.53 2.44
C PRO A 140 -7.99 0.42 1.76
N VAL A 141 -8.18 0.25 0.44
CA VAL A 141 -7.34 -0.62 -0.39
C VAL A 141 -5.89 -0.12 -0.37
N GLU A 142 -5.02 -0.88 0.26
CA GLU A 142 -3.60 -0.53 0.45
C GLU A 142 -2.79 -0.91 -0.80
N ILE A 143 -2.29 0.10 -1.52
CA ILE A 143 -1.74 -0.08 -2.87
C ILE A 143 -0.32 -0.66 -2.90
N LEU A 144 0.49 -0.54 -1.84
CA LEU A 144 1.81 -1.19 -1.79
C LEU A 144 1.65 -2.71 -1.85
N HIS A 145 0.77 -3.27 -1.01
CA HIS A 145 0.54 -4.69 -0.96
C HIS A 145 -0.34 -5.18 -2.09
N VAL A 146 -1.38 -4.43 -2.48
CA VAL A 146 -2.31 -4.88 -3.53
C VAL A 146 -1.67 -4.76 -4.91
N MET A 147 -1.05 -3.62 -5.23
CA MET A 147 -0.45 -3.38 -6.55
C MET A 147 0.98 -3.91 -6.62
N LEU A 148 1.94 -3.29 -5.93
CA LEU A 148 3.37 -3.58 -6.12
C LEU A 148 3.74 -4.98 -5.65
N LEU A 149 3.49 -5.29 -4.37
CA LEU A 149 3.79 -6.60 -3.77
C LEU A 149 2.68 -7.64 -4.03
N GLY A 150 1.73 -7.30 -4.90
CA GLY A 150 0.61 -8.14 -5.30
C GLY A 150 0.60 -8.35 -6.80
N ILE A 151 -0.24 -7.60 -7.48
CA ILE A 151 -0.54 -7.75 -8.91
C ILE A 151 0.73 -7.63 -9.77
N VAL A 152 1.50 -6.55 -9.59
CA VAL A 152 2.75 -6.30 -10.32
C VAL A 152 3.74 -7.42 -10.02
N LYS A 153 3.93 -7.79 -8.76
CA LYS A 153 4.78 -8.92 -8.35
C LYS A 153 4.38 -10.23 -9.02
N TYR A 154 3.08 -10.54 -9.08
CA TYR A 154 2.61 -11.78 -9.69
C TYR A 154 2.90 -11.82 -11.19
N LEU A 155 2.59 -10.73 -11.90
CA LEU A 155 2.81 -10.64 -13.33
C LEU A 155 4.28 -10.54 -13.69
N ALA A 156 5.06 -9.69 -13.02
CA ALA A 156 6.50 -9.57 -13.29
C ALA A 156 7.23 -10.91 -13.13
N ARG A 157 6.88 -11.70 -12.10
CA ARG A 157 7.42 -13.05 -11.91
C ARG A 157 7.05 -14.02 -13.02
N ASP A 158 5.80 -13.98 -13.48
CA ASP A 158 5.33 -14.85 -14.56
C ASP A 158 5.97 -14.47 -15.90
N LEU A 159 5.97 -13.18 -16.24
CA LEU A 159 6.46 -12.68 -17.51
C LEU A 159 7.98 -12.80 -17.63
N VAL A 160 8.75 -12.33 -16.64
CA VAL A 160 10.21 -12.51 -16.62
C VAL A 160 10.58 -13.98 -16.52
N GLY A 161 9.82 -14.76 -15.73
CA GLY A 161 10.02 -16.21 -15.61
C GLY A 161 9.77 -16.97 -16.92
N SER A 162 8.94 -16.43 -17.81
CA SER A 162 8.66 -17.01 -19.13
C SER A 162 9.68 -16.69 -20.20
N VAL A 163 10.64 -15.80 -19.94
CA VAL A 163 11.75 -15.53 -20.86
C VAL A 163 12.71 -16.73 -20.84
N PRO A 164 13.00 -17.35 -22.00
CA PRO A 164 13.93 -18.48 -22.09
C PRO A 164 15.30 -18.14 -21.53
N ALA A 165 15.99 -19.13 -20.95
CA ALA A 165 17.32 -18.94 -20.37
C ALA A 165 18.32 -18.36 -21.37
N ALA A 166 18.25 -18.77 -22.65
CA ALA A 166 19.09 -18.29 -23.74
C ALA A 166 18.94 -16.78 -24.02
N ASN A 167 17.81 -16.18 -23.66
CA ASN A 167 17.51 -14.78 -23.93
C ASN A 167 17.72 -13.88 -22.70
N ARG A 168 18.23 -14.42 -21.59
CA ARG A 168 18.40 -13.65 -20.34
C ARG A 168 19.45 -12.57 -20.45
N ASP A 169 20.56 -12.85 -21.12
CA ASP A 169 21.63 -11.86 -21.32
C ASP A 169 21.14 -10.67 -22.16
N GLU A 170 20.32 -10.95 -23.19
CA GLU A 170 19.67 -9.90 -23.98
C GLU A 170 18.65 -9.11 -23.16
N LEU A 171 17.82 -9.78 -22.36
CA LEU A 171 16.85 -9.14 -21.47
C LEU A 171 17.55 -8.19 -20.49
N GLU A 172 18.63 -8.65 -19.86
CA GLU A 172 19.46 -7.85 -18.95
C GLU A 172 20.16 -6.71 -19.69
N GLY A 173 20.67 -6.96 -20.89
CA GLY A 173 21.24 -5.95 -21.77
C GLY A 173 20.26 -4.83 -22.09
N ARG A 174 19.03 -5.16 -22.51
CA ARG A 174 17.98 -4.17 -22.80
C ARG A 174 17.60 -3.35 -21.57
N LEU A 175 17.50 -3.98 -20.40
CA LEU A 175 17.23 -3.27 -19.14
C LEU A 175 18.42 -2.40 -18.71
N ARG A 176 19.66 -2.82 -18.99
CA ARG A 176 20.88 -2.02 -18.74
C ARG A 176 20.93 -0.78 -19.64
N SER A 177 20.46 -0.89 -20.89
CA SER A 177 20.39 0.20 -21.86
C SER A 177 19.19 1.13 -21.66
N PHE A 178 18.24 0.79 -20.80
CA PHE A 178 17.08 1.63 -20.52
C PHE A 178 17.52 2.93 -19.83
N SER A 179 17.11 4.08 -20.37
CA SER A 179 17.41 5.38 -19.77
C SER A 179 16.63 5.55 -18.46
N ILE A 180 17.37 5.77 -17.38
CA ILE A 180 16.80 6.01 -16.05
C ILE A 180 16.69 7.49 -15.71
N SER A 181 17.00 8.40 -16.64
CA SER A 181 17.08 9.85 -16.38
C SER A 181 15.78 10.45 -15.84
N SER A 182 14.63 9.86 -16.16
CA SER A 182 13.31 10.28 -15.65
C SER A 182 12.77 9.37 -14.54
N LEU A 183 13.55 8.38 -14.12
CA LEU A 183 13.27 7.58 -12.93
C LEU A 183 14.06 8.21 -11.77
N ASN A 184 13.38 8.51 -10.67
CA ASN A 184 14.02 9.05 -9.45
C ASN A 184 14.85 7.95 -8.73
N ILE A 185 15.89 7.43 -9.39
CA ILE A 185 16.78 6.36 -8.95
C ILE A 185 18.22 6.62 -9.45
N ASP A 186 19.21 6.29 -8.62
CA ASP A 186 20.63 6.55 -8.95
C ASP A 186 21.24 5.51 -9.90
N SER A 187 20.70 4.28 -9.88
CA SER A 187 21.18 3.18 -10.71
C SER A 187 20.13 2.08 -10.83
N VAL A 188 20.24 1.29 -11.90
CA VAL A 188 19.51 0.03 -12.08
C VAL A 188 20.52 -1.11 -12.03
N LYS A 189 20.13 -2.23 -11.40
CA LYS A 189 20.92 -3.45 -11.31
C LYS A 189 20.19 -4.59 -12.05
N PRO A 190 20.32 -4.69 -13.39
CA PRO A 190 19.53 -5.62 -14.20
C PRO A 190 19.68 -7.07 -13.75
N GLU A 191 20.92 -7.55 -13.59
CA GLU A 191 21.25 -8.89 -13.10
C GLU A 191 20.53 -9.21 -11.79
N TYR A 192 20.52 -8.26 -10.84
CA TYR A 192 19.82 -8.42 -9.57
C TYR A 192 18.31 -8.53 -9.77
N LEU A 193 17.70 -7.63 -10.55
CA LEU A 193 16.26 -7.58 -10.77
C LEU A 193 15.74 -8.85 -11.47
N ILE A 194 16.48 -9.36 -12.46
CA ILE A 194 16.10 -10.55 -13.21
C ILE A 194 16.36 -11.83 -12.39
N LYS A 195 17.57 -11.99 -11.82
CA LYS A 195 17.95 -13.18 -11.03
C LYS A 195 17.12 -13.32 -9.77
N HIS A 196 16.84 -12.21 -9.08
CA HIS A 196 16.16 -12.18 -7.79
C HIS A 196 14.70 -11.72 -7.87
N ILE A 197 14.05 -11.83 -9.04
CA ILE A 197 12.63 -11.49 -9.29
C ILE A 197 11.66 -12.04 -8.22
N LYS A 198 12.02 -13.15 -7.57
CA LYS A 198 11.23 -13.75 -6.50
C LYS A 198 11.35 -13.00 -5.15
N SER A 199 12.44 -12.35 -4.85
CA SER A 199 12.70 -11.70 -3.56
C SER A 199 12.68 -10.17 -3.60
N LEU A 200 12.28 -9.59 -4.73
CA LEU A 200 12.19 -8.14 -4.90
C LEU A 200 11.21 -7.46 -3.94
N VAL A 201 11.46 -6.18 -3.68
CA VAL A 201 10.63 -5.29 -2.86
C VAL A 201 9.79 -4.33 -3.71
N GLY A 202 8.97 -3.50 -3.08
CA GLY A 202 8.04 -2.59 -3.78
C GLY A 202 8.75 -1.65 -4.76
N ARG A 203 9.88 -1.08 -4.35
CA ARG A 203 10.72 -0.20 -5.21
C ARG A 203 11.15 -0.90 -6.49
N ASP A 204 11.65 -2.12 -6.39
CA ASP A 204 12.13 -2.88 -7.54
C ASP A 204 10.98 -3.21 -8.52
N PHE A 205 9.82 -3.60 -8.00
CA PHE A 205 8.64 -3.85 -8.84
C PHE A 205 8.13 -2.58 -9.52
N LYS A 206 8.27 -1.41 -8.88
CA LYS A 206 7.96 -0.13 -9.51
C LYS A 206 8.87 0.15 -10.70
N ILE A 207 10.18 -0.10 -10.57
CA ILE A 207 11.14 0.01 -11.67
C ILE A 207 10.75 -0.92 -12.82
N LEU A 208 10.48 -2.20 -12.52
CA LEU A 208 10.07 -3.18 -13.54
C LEU A 208 8.78 -2.77 -14.24
N LEU A 209 7.79 -2.26 -13.51
CA LEU A 209 6.53 -1.79 -14.06
C LEU A 209 6.70 -0.62 -15.04
N GLN A 210 7.61 0.31 -14.72
CA GLN A 210 7.89 1.49 -15.54
C GLN A 210 8.75 1.16 -16.76
N ALA A 211 9.79 0.33 -16.60
CA ALA A 211 10.71 -0.03 -17.68
C ALA A 211 10.19 -1.17 -18.56
N GLY A 212 9.28 -2.00 -18.05
CA GLY A 212 8.78 -3.24 -18.67
C GLY A 212 8.39 -3.14 -20.14
N PRO A 213 7.62 -2.12 -20.57
CA PRO A 213 7.29 -1.93 -21.98
C PRO A 213 8.50 -1.86 -22.92
N PHE A 214 9.65 -1.41 -22.44
CA PHE A 214 10.83 -1.17 -23.27
C PHE A 214 11.75 -2.39 -23.34
N PHE A 215 12.02 -3.03 -22.20
CA PHE A 215 12.98 -4.14 -22.17
C PHE A 215 12.33 -5.52 -22.36
N LEU A 216 11.03 -5.68 -22.04
CA LEU A 216 10.39 -7.00 -21.95
C LEU A 216 9.53 -7.36 -23.17
N MET A 217 8.92 -6.39 -23.86
CA MET A 217 7.87 -6.65 -24.88
C MET A 217 8.31 -7.62 -25.98
N GLY A 218 9.55 -7.50 -26.47
CA GLY A 218 10.09 -8.36 -27.54
C GLY A 218 10.15 -9.85 -27.19
N PHE A 219 10.03 -10.21 -25.92
CA PHE A 219 10.06 -11.60 -25.44
C PHE A 219 8.67 -12.17 -25.10
N LEU A 220 7.63 -11.35 -25.16
CA LEU A 220 6.27 -11.73 -24.73
C LEU A 220 5.37 -12.03 -25.93
N SER A 221 4.42 -12.96 -25.74
CA SER A 221 3.33 -13.16 -26.70
C SER A 221 2.41 -11.93 -26.75
N PRO A 222 1.67 -11.70 -27.86
CA PRO A 222 0.73 -10.58 -27.97
C PRO A 222 -0.28 -10.49 -26.82
N GLU A 223 -0.74 -11.64 -26.33
CA GLU A 223 -1.62 -11.74 -25.17
C GLU A 223 -0.97 -11.20 -23.89
N LYS A 224 0.27 -11.63 -23.61
CA LYS A 224 1.03 -11.17 -22.43
C LYS A 224 1.41 -9.70 -22.53
N GLN A 225 1.73 -9.22 -23.73
CA GLN A 225 1.95 -7.79 -23.99
C GLN A 225 0.70 -6.98 -23.66
N ALA A 226 -0.48 -7.40 -24.13
CA ALA A 226 -1.74 -6.70 -23.86
C ALA A 226 -2.03 -6.60 -22.35
N ILE A 227 -1.84 -7.69 -21.59
CA ILE A 227 -2.02 -7.71 -20.13
C ILE A 227 -1.06 -6.74 -19.44
N TRP A 228 0.22 -6.80 -19.79
CA TRP A 228 1.23 -5.94 -19.17
C TRP A 228 1.00 -4.46 -19.49
N LEU A 229 0.68 -4.14 -20.75
CA LEU A 229 0.36 -2.77 -21.16
C LEU A 229 -0.90 -2.24 -20.49
N ALA A 230 -1.93 -3.07 -20.29
CA ALA A 230 -3.11 -2.68 -19.52
C ALA A 230 -2.75 -2.35 -18.06
N LEU A 231 -1.86 -3.14 -17.43
CA LEU A 231 -1.34 -2.82 -16.10
C LEU A 231 -0.52 -1.52 -16.09
N CYS A 232 0.32 -1.29 -17.10
CA CYS A 232 1.12 -0.06 -17.25
C CYS A 232 0.25 1.18 -17.47
N LYS A 233 -0.95 1.06 -18.05
CA LYS A 233 -1.93 2.16 -18.18
C LYS A 233 -2.72 2.38 -16.90
N LEU A 234 -3.09 1.30 -16.20
CA LEU A 234 -3.81 1.37 -14.93
C LEU A 234 -2.96 1.95 -13.80
N ALA A 235 -1.68 1.59 -13.73
CA ALA A 235 -0.83 1.97 -12.61
C ALA A 235 -0.66 3.49 -12.43
N PRO A 236 -0.42 4.31 -13.47
CA PRO A 236 -0.39 5.76 -13.34
C PRO A 236 -1.65 6.33 -12.67
N LEU A 237 -2.85 5.88 -13.06
CA LEU A 237 -4.10 6.32 -12.42
C LEU A 237 -4.10 6.02 -10.92
N ILE A 238 -3.66 4.82 -10.52
CA ILE A 238 -3.63 4.39 -9.11
C ILE A 238 -2.60 5.17 -8.28
N PHE A 239 -1.46 5.52 -8.87
CA PHE A 239 -0.33 6.16 -8.17
C PHE A 239 -0.31 7.70 -8.30
N GLN A 240 -1.36 8.31 -8.87
CA GLN A 240 -1.51 9.76 -8.86
C GLN A 240 -1.67 10.28 -7.42
N SER A 241 -1.00 11.38 -7.11
CA SER A 241 -1.04 12.04 -5.79
C SER A 241 -2.11 13.12 -5.68
N ARG A 242 -2.72 13.51 -6.81
CA ARG A 242 -3.76 14.52 -6.90
C ARG A 242 -4.80 14.10 -7.92
N ILE A 243 -6.06 14.26 -7.55
CA ILE A 243 -7.22 14.02 -8.43
C ILE A 243 -7.92 15.37 -8.58
N GLY A 244 -8.02 15.84 -9.83
CA GLY A 244 -8.66 17.14 -10.13
C GLY A 244 -10.18 17.04 -10.18
N ASP A 245 -10.68 16.08 -10.95
CA ASP A 245 -12.11 15.73 -11.05
C ASP A 245 -12.28 14.29 -10.59
N MET A 246 -12.91 14.10 -9.42
CA MET A 246 -13.14 12.78 -8.84
C MET A 246 -14.10 11.94 -9.69
N THR A 247 -15.15 12.53 -10.25
CA THR A 247 -16.18 11.80 -11.00
C THR A 247 -15.58 11.23 -12.28
N GLN A 248 -14.92 12.06 -13.08
CA GLN A 248 -14.27 11.60 -14.32
C GLN A 248 -13.15 10.60 -14.03
N TYR A 249 -12.33 10.88 -13.01
CA TYR A 249 -11.26 9.97 -12.58
C TYR A 249 -11.77 8.58 -12.23
N LEU A 250 -12.88 8.47 -11.48
CA LEU A 250 -13.45 7.18 -11.09
C LEU A 250 -14.00 6.40 -12.29
N VAL A 251 -14.58 7.08 -13.28
CA VAL A 251 -15.01 6.47 -14.55
C VAL A 251 -13.81 5.89 -15.29
N ASP A 252 -12.74 6.67 -15.44
CA ASP A 252 -11.54 6.24 -16.15
C ASP A 252 -10.82 5.10 -15.42
N LEU A 253 -10.72 5.20 -14.09
CA LEU A 253 -10.14 4.15 -13.24
C LEU A 253 -10.92 2.85 -13.36
N GLN A 254 -12.25 2.90 -13.26
CA GLN A 254 -13.10 1.72 -13.37
C GLN A 254 -12.95 1.05 -14.75
N ALA A 255 -12.95 1.83 -15.83
CA ALA A 255 -12.75 1.31 -17.18
C ALA A 255 -11.40 0.58 -17.33
N HIS A 256 -10.31 1.16 -16.80
CA HIS A 256 -8.98 0.53 -16.86
C HIS A 256 -8.88 -0.72 -15.99
N ILE A 257 -9.56 -0.75 -14.83
CA ILE A 257 -9.66 -1.95 -13.98
C ILE A 257 -10.41 -3.05 -14.73
N ASP A 258 -11.53 -2.73 -15.38
CA ASP A 258 -12.34 -3.70 -16.11
C ASP A 258 -11.59 -4.29 -17.31
N ILE A 259 -10.91 -3.46 -18.10
CA ILE A 259 -10.05 -3.91 -19.21
C ILE A 259 -8.95 -4.84 -18.69
N PHE A 260 -8.25 -4.45 -17.62
CA PHE A 260 -7.17 -5.24 -17.05
C PHE A 260 -7.67 -6.59 -16.53
N LEU A 261 -8.76 -6.61 -15.76
CA LEU A 261 -9.34 -7.85 -15.23
C LEU A 261 -9.89 -8.75 -16.34
N TYR A 262 -10.50 -8.17 -17.38
CA TYR A 262 -10.94 -8.93 -18.56
C TYR A 262 -9.76 -9.66 -19.21
N LEU A 263 -8.67 -8.95 -19.51
CA LEU A 263 -7.48 -9.54 -20.15
C LEU A 263 -6.86 -10.65 -19.29
N MET A 264 -6.77 -10.43 -17.97
CA MET A 264 -6.28 -11.43 -17.02
C MET A 264 -7.11 -12.71 -17.06
N ILE A 265 -8.44 -12.59 -16.93
CA ILE A 265 -9.33 -13.75 -16.85
C ILE A 265 -9.47 -14.45 -18.20
N LYS A 266 -9.45 -13.69 -19.31
CA LYS A 266 -9.39 -14.23 -20.67
C LYS A 266 -8.17 -15.12 -20.88
N SER A 267 -7.02 -14.70 -20.35
CA SER A 267 -5.79 -15.49 -20.38
C SER A 267 -5.92 -16.76 -19.55
N THR A 268 -6.31 -16.63 -18.28
CA THR A 268 -6.58 -17.79 -17.43
C THR A 268 -7.46 -17.44 -16.24
N ALA A 269 -8.51 -18.23 -16.02
CA ALA A 269 -9.36 -18.08 -14.83
C ALA A 269 -8.62 -18.40 -13.52
N GLN A 270 -7.42 -18.98 -13.54
CA GLN A 270 -6.65 -19.29 -12.33
C GLN A 270 -6.28 -18.05 -11.50
N TRP A 271 -6.31 -16.86 -12.10
CA TRP A 271 -6.06 -15.60 -11.40
C TRP A 271 -7.02 -15.33 -10.25
N VAL A 272 -8.20 -15.96 -10.20
CA VAL A 272 -9.12 -15.86 -9.06
C VAL A 272 -8.58 -16.46 -7.76
N HIS A 273 -7.48 -17.23 -7.83
CA HIS A 273 -6.70 -17.66 -6.67
C HIS A 273 -5.78 -16.57 -6.11
N LYS A 274 -5.74 -15.37 -6.72
CA LYS A 274 -5.02 -14.18 -6.25
C LYS A 274 -6.02 -13.11 -5.78
N PRO A 275 -6.50 -13.16 -4.53
CA PRO A 275 -7.49 -12.22 -4.00
C PRO A 275 -7.13 -10.73 -4.11
N LYS A 276 -5.84 -10.39 -4.21
CA LYS A 276 -5.42 -9.00 -4.42
C LYS A 276 -5.97 -8.43 -5.73
N LEU A 277 -6.22 -9.26 -6.75
CA LEU A 277 -6.92 -8.82 -7.98
C LEU A 277 -8.36 -8.40 -7.69
N HIS A 278 -9.07 -9.15 -6.84
CA HIS A 278 -10.42 -8.78 -6.45
C HIS A 278 -10.48 -7.45 -5.68
N MET A 279 -9.42 -7.11 -4.92
CA MET A 279 -9.35 -5.83 -4.21
C MET A 279 -9.35 -4.61 -5.16
N LEU A 280 -8.98 -4.76 -6.44
CA LEU A 280 -9.11 -3.68 -7.43
C LEU A 280 -10.54 -3.21 -7.58
N LEU A 281 -11.51 -4.13 -7.51
CA LEU A 281 -12.94 -3.79 -7.65
C LEU A 281 -13.47 -2.93 -6.50
N HIS A 282 -12.72 -2.82 -5.39
CA HIS A 282 -13.04 -1.98 -4.24
C HIS A 282 -12.18 -0.70 -4.19
N LEU A 283 -11.23 -0.54 -5.12
CA LEU A 283 -10.33 0.61 -5.15
C LEU A 283 -11.05 1.92 -5.50
N PRO A 284 -11.99 1.98 -6.47
CA PRO A 284 -12.74 3.20 -6.76
C PRO A 284 -13.46 3.76 -5.52
N ALA A 285 -14.24 2.93 -4.83
CA ALA A 285 -14.95 3.32 -3.60
C ALA A 285 -13.99 3.73 -2.47
N SER A 286 -12.79 3.12 -2.40
CA SER A 286 -11.77 3.56 -1.45
C SER A 286 -11.23 4.95 -1.79
N ILE A 287 -10.97 5.22 -3.07
CA ILE A 287 -10.46 6.53 -3.50
C ILE A 287 -11.51 7.63 -3.36
N GLU A 288 -12.76 7.32 -3.67
CA GLU A 288 -13.88 8.25 -3.46
C GLU A 288 -13.97 8.68 -1.99
N ARG A 289 -13.77 7.74 -1.04
CA ARG A 289 -13.86 8.00 0.40
C ARG A 289 -12.62 8.67 0.99
N PHE A 290 -11.42 8.26 0.58
CA PHE A 290 -10.16 8.67 1.23
C PHE A 290 -9.30 9.61 0.38
N GLY A 291 -9.71 9.90 -0.84
CA GLY A 291 -8.91 10.63 -1.82
C GLY A 291 -7.86 9.72 -2.50
N PRO A 292 -6.81 10.31 -3.10
CA PRO A 292 -5.80 9.57 -3.86
C PRO A 292 -5.22 8.39 -3.08
N ALA A 293 -5.12 7.21 -3.73
CA ALA A 293 -4.73 5.97 -3.06
C ALA A 293 -3.32 6.03 -2.43
N THR A 294 -2.46 6.92 -2.93
CA THR A 294 -1.13 7.19 -2.35
C THR A 294 -1.18 7.67 -0.90
N LEU A 295 -2.28 8.31 -0.47
CA LEU A 295 -2.47 8.74 0.92
C LEU A 295 -2.59 7.55 1.88
N CYS A 296 -3.05 6.41 1.36
CA CYS A 296 -3.28 5.19 2.13
C CYS A 296 -2.17 4.14 1.95
N SER A 297 -1.07 4.48 1.28
CA SER A 297 0.07 3.58 1.08
C SER A 297 0.83 3.34 2.38
N THR A 298 1.11 2.07 2.71
CA THR A 298 1.88 1.73 3.93
C THR A 298 3.39 1.88 3.76
N GLU A 299 3.89 2.29 2.59
CA GLU A 299 5.32 2.40 2.32
C GLU A 299 6.05 3.29 3.32
N LYS A 300 5.48 4.46 3.65
CA LYS A 300 6.05 5.37 4.66
C LYS A 300 6.11 4.71 6.04
N PHE A 301 5.04 4.04 6.46
CA PHE A 301 4.98 3.36 7.75
C PHE A 301 5.95 2.17 7.81
N GLU A 302 6.07 1.38 6.73
CA GLU A 302 7.01 0.26 6.67
C GLU A 302 8.47 0.72 6.64
N SER A 303 8.75 1.86 5.99
CA SER A 303 10.08 2.47 6.02
C SER A 303 10.54 2.79 7.44
N TYR A 304 9.59 3.05 8.33
CA TYR A 304 9.84 3.31 9.75
C TYR A 304 10.41 2.10 10.51
N ASN A 305 10.21 0.87 9.99
CA ASN A 305 10.91 -0.31 10.52
C ASN A 305 12.44 -0.19 10.39
N GLY A 306 12.94 0.62 9.44
CA GLY A 306 14.35 0.99 9.37
C GLY A 306 14.79 1.82 10.57
N VAL A 307 13.99 2.81 10.98
CA VAL A 307 14.26 3.67 12.15
C VAL A 307 14.29 2.83 13.44
N LEU A 308 13.31 1.94 13.62
CA LEU A 308 13.28 1.00 14.76
C LEU A 308 14.53 0.11 14.81
N ARG A 309 14.94 -0.45 13.66
CA ARG A 309 16.15 -1.28 13.57
C ARG A 309 17.41 -0.48 13.87
N ASN A 310 17.52 0.76 13.38
CA ASN A 310 18.66 1.63 13.67
C ASN A 310 18.79 1.91 15.17
N ALA A 311 17.69 2.24 15.85
CA ALA A 311 17.70 2.43 17.31
C ALA A 311 18.23 1.18 18.05
N SER A 312 17.86 -0.01 17.57
CA SER A 312 18.41 -1.26 18.10
C SER A 312 19.89 -1.47 17.78
N ILE A 313 20.32 -1.23 16.53
CA ILE A 313 21.69 -1.50 16.05
C ILE A 313 22.71 -0.64 16.81
N HIS A 314 22.36 0.61 17.08
CA HIS A 314 23.21 1.59 17.78
C HIS A 314 23.07 1.57 19.31
N SER A 315 22.30 0.63 19.86
CA SER A 315 22.26 0.38 21.31
C SER A 315 23.43 -0.51 21.75
N ASN A 316 23.62 -0.66 23.06
CA ASN A 316 24.54 -1.66 23.61
C ASN A 316 24.02 -3.11 23.48
N ARG A 317 22.81 -3.28 22.94
CA ARG A 317 22.13 -4.55 22.63
C ARG A 317 21.89 -5.47 23.83
N ARG A 318 22.06 -4.97 25.07
CA ARG A 318 21.77 -5.75 26.28
C ARG A 318 20.27 -5.84 26.56
N ALA A 319 19.52 -4.80 26.20
CA ALA A 319 18.07 -4.78 26.32
C ALA A 319 17.43 -4.00 25.16
N PRO A 320 17.42 -4.55 23.94
CA PRO A 320 17.00 -3.82 22.73
C PRO A 320 15.63 -3.15 22.84
N GLY A 321 14.65 -3.83 23.45
CA GLY A 321 13.31 -3.25 23.64
C GLY A 321 13.33 -1.99 24.52
N ARG A 322 14.11 -2.00 25.61
CA ARG A 322 14.27 -0.84 26.50
C ARG A 322 15.00 0.30 25.79
N ASP A 323 16.04 -0.02 25.03
CA ASP A 323 16.88 0.98 24.37
C ASP A 323 16.12 1.66 23.21
N ILE A 324 15.32 0.89 22.47
CA ILE A 324 14.35 1.42 21.50
C ILE A 324 13.36 2.32 22.23
N ALA A 325 12.72 1.85 23.31
CA ALA A 325 11.72 2.64 24.04
C ALA A 325 12.28 4.00 24.49
N LYS A 326 13.48 4.02 25.11
CA LYS A 326 14.15 5.26 25.52
C LYS A 326 14.47 6.19 24.36
N THR A 327 14.92 5.65 23.24
CA THR A 327 15.22 6.44 22.03
C THR A 327 13.96 7.16 21.53
N PHE A 328 12.85 6.42 21.45
CA PHE A 328 11.59 6.96 20.97
C PHE A 328 10.91 7.91 21.96
N GLU A 329 11.01 7.63 23.26
CA GLU A 329 10.65 8.56 24.33
C GLU A 329 11.40 9.88 24.18
N THR A 330 12.72 9.82 23.92
CA THR A 330 13.55 11.01 23.71
C THR A 330 13.08 11.81 22.49
N TYR A 331 12.82 11.15 21.36
CA TYR A 331 12.29 11.82 20.16
C TYR A 331 10.92 12.46 20.40
N ALA A 332 10.01 11.74 21.07
CA ALA A 332 8.69 12.25 21.41
C ALA A 332 8.78 13.45 22.37
N SER A 333 9.64 13.37 23.38
CA SER A 333 9.89 14.43 24.37
C SER A 333 10.47 15.68 23.70
N HIS A 334 11.48 15.53 22.85
CA HIS A 334 12.03 16.64 22.07
C HIS A 334 10.95 17.29 21.20
N ARG A 335 10.17 16.49 20.45
CA ARG A 335 9.10 17.03 19.61
C ARG A 335 8.07 17.78 20.45
N PHE A 336 7.63 17.21 21.56
CA PHE A 336 6.65 17.84 22.46
C PHE A 336 7.17 19.16 23.01
N VAL A 337 8.42 19.19 23.51
CA VAL A 337 9.03 20.39 24.10
C VAL A 337 9.23 21.47 23.03
N LEU A 338 9.88 21.11 21.91
CA LEU A 338 10.27 22.07 20.87
C LEU A 338 9.06 22.59 20.06
N SER A 339 7.94 21.85 20.04
CA SER A 339 6.68 22.28 19.40
C SER A 339 5.76 23.07 20.33
N GLY A 340 6.21 23.42 21.54
CA GLY A 340 5.41 24.22 22.48
C GLY A 340 4.28 23.45 23.17
N GLY A 341 4.51 22.17 23.50
CA GLY A 341 3.54 21.33 24.21
C GLY A 341 3.02 21.95 25.52
N VAL A 342 1.92 21.40 26.02
CA VAL A 342 1.27 21.86 27.25
C VAL A 342 1.29 20.74 28.27
N ILE A 343 1.88 20.99 29.44
CA ILE A 343 2.01 20.04 30.54
C ILE A 343 0.94 20.35 31.57
N HIS A 344 0.16 19.35 31.97
CA HIS A 344 -0.73 19.46 33.12
C HIS A 344 0.04 19.12 34.40
N ASP A 345 0.16 20.08 35.31
CA ASP A 345 0.78 19.86 36.60
C ASP A 345 -0.27 19.32 37.59
N HIS A 346 -0.26 18.00 37.80
CA HIS A 346 -1.20 17.34 38.72
C HIS A 346 -1.09 17.81 40.18
N SER A 347 0.03 18.40 40.59
CA SER A 347 0.20 18.90 41.95
C SER A 347 -0.49 20.25 42.18
N THR A 348 -0.54 21.09 41.15
CA THR A 348 -1.18 22.42 41.23
C THR A 348 -2.53 22.48 40.51
N GLY A 349 -2.86 21.48 39.70
CA GLY A 349 -4.06 21.44 38.85
C GLY A 349 -3.99 22.36 37.63
N ILE A 350 -2.85 23.00 37.38
CA ILE A 350 -2.68 24.04 36.35
C ILE A 350 -1.94 23.49 35.14
N THR A 351 -2.38 23.88 33.94
CA THR A 351 -1.65 23.61 32.69
C THR A 351 -0.59 24.68 32.44
N ARG A 352 0.62 24.25 32.08
CA ARG A 352 1.76 25.14 31.75
C ARG A 352 2.26 24.84 30.35
N SER A 353 2.45 25.87 29.55
CA SER A 353 3.13 25.77 28.25
C SER A 353 4.64 25.70 28.44
N ILE A 354 5.34 25.14 27.46
CA ILE A 354 6.80 25.27 27.38
C ILE A 354 7.18 26.76 27.26
N GLY A 355 8.20 27.17 28.01
CA GLY A 355 8.65 28.56 28.03
C GLY A 355 9.13 29.03 26.64
N PRO A 356 8.87 30.29 26.26
CA PRO A 356 9.13 30.80 24.91
C PRO A 356 10.62 30.75 24.54
N ASN A 357 11.53 30.83 25.52
CA ASN A 357 12.97 30.73 25.26
C ASN A 357 13.36 29.36 24.70
N VAL A 358 12.70 28.29 25.14
CA VAL A 358 12.97 26.91 24.68
C VAL A 358 12.44 26.70 23.26
N THR A 359 11.23 27.17 22.98
CA THR A 359 10.66 27.09 21.63
C THR A 359 11.41 27.99 20.65
N ASN A 360 11.76 29.22 21.06
CA ASN A 360 12.50 30.17 20.24
C ASN A 360 13.91 29.67 19.91
N PHE A 361 14.55 28.95 20.82
CA PHE A 361 15.84 28.30 20.56
C PHE A 361 15.76 27.35 19.35
N PHE A 362 14.70 26.55 19.26
CA PHE A 362 14.47 25.70 18.10
C PHE A 362 14.07 26.49 16.86
N SER A 363 13.08 27.39 16.98
CA SER A 363 12.54 28.16 15.86
C SER A 363 13.59 29.04 15.18
N ASN A 364 14.54 29.58 15.95
CA ASN A 364 15.55 30.51 15.45
C ASN A 364 16.88 29.82 15.08
N SER A 365 17.09 28.55 15.47
CA SER A 365 18.34 27.84 15.20
C SER A 365 18.21 26.83 14.06
N LYS A 366 18.58 27.26 12.86
CA LYS A 366 18.62 26.40 11.67
C LYS A 366 19.52 25.16 11.86
N VAL A 367 20.64 25.32 12.56
CA VAL A 367 21.58 24.21 12.84
C VAL A 367 20.90 23.12 13.67
N ILE A 368 20.09 23.51 14.66
CA ILE A 368 19.40 22.56 15.53
C ILE A 368 18.22 21.91 14.82
N GLN A 369 17.50 22.68 14.01
CA GLN A 369 16.48 22.11 13.13
C GLN A 369 17.09 21.03 12.24
N GLN A 370 18.20 21.33 11.58
CA GLN A 370 18.89 20.41 10.69
C GLN A 370 19.45 19.19 11.41
N SER A 371 20.03 19.35 12.62
CA SER A 371 20.54 18.22 13.41
C SER A 371 19.41 17.26 13.86
N LEU A 372 18.19 17.78 14.01
CA LEU A 372 16.98 17.01 14.29
C LEU A 372 16.23 16.57 13.03
N GLY A 373 16.78 16.80 11.84
CA GLY A 373 16.19 16.41 10.55
C GLY A 373 14.99 17.26 10.12
N TYR A 374 14.75 18.42 10.75
CA TYR A 374 13.72 19.38 10.38
C TYR A 374 14.26 20.47 9.46
N ASN A 375 13.45 20.89 8.49
CA ASN A 375 13.78 21.99 7.59
C ASN A 375 12.53 22.84 7.36
N ALA A 376 12.43 23.97 8.05
CA ALA A 376 11.29 24.89 7.99
C ALA A 376 10.99 25.34 6.55
N ALA A 377 12.03 25.70 5.79
CA ALA A 377 11.89 26.16 4.40
C ALA A 377 11.31 25.10 3.46
N LYS A 378 11.42 23.81 3.80
CA LYS A 378 10.82 22.70 3.05
C LYS A 378 9.43 22.30 3.55
N SER A 379 9.07 22.74 4.74
CA SER A 379 7.79 22.39 5.40
C SER A 379 6.69 23.38 5.02
N ASP A 380 7.06 24.57 4.54
CA ASP A 380 6.11 25.60 4.18
C ASP A 380 5.45 25.30 2.82
N SER A 381 4.13 25.13 2.84
CA SER A 381 3.33 24.65 1.70
C SER A 381 3.13 25.73 0.62
N GLN A 382 3.58 26.95 0.87
CA GLN A 382 3.42 28.10 -0.05
C GLN A 382 4.29 27.99 -1.31
N VAL A 383 5.30 27.12 -1.36
CA VAL A 383 6.23 27.00 -2.49
C VAL A 383 5.64 26.19 -3.68
N ILE A 384 4.45 25.60 -3.56
CA ILE A 384 3.86 24.77 -4.63
C ILE A 384 3.15 25.60 -5.72
N GLN A 385 2.86 26.89 -5.47
CA GLN A 385 2.27 27.76 -6.49
C GLN A 385 3.34 28.20 -7.50
N GLY A 386 3.38 27.53 -8.65
CA GLY A 386 4.26 27.92 -9.76
C GLY A 386 4.87 26.77 -10.56
N PHE A 387 4.63 25.51 -10.18
CA PHE A 387 5.11 24.35 -10.94
C PHE A 387 3.98 23.69 -11.79
N PRO A 388 4.31 23.10 -12.94
CA PRO A 388 5.64 23.07 -13.55
C PRO A 388 6.03 24.44 -14.12
N ARG A 389 7.29 24.86 -13.91
CA ARG A 389 7.84 26.11 -14.47
C ARG A 389 8.88 25.82 -15.52
N THR A 390 8.76 26.45 -16.68
CA THR A 390 9.84 26.48 -17.66
C THR A 390 10.92 27.43 -17.17
N SER A 391 12.19 27.14 -17.44
CA SER A 391 13.29 28.09 -17.16
C SER A 391 13.20 29.40 -17.96
N GLY A 392 12.23 29.53 -18.87
CA GLY A 392 12.11 30.65 -19.81
C GLY A 392 13.12 30.58 -20.96
N VAL A 393 14.04 29.62 -20.94
CA VAL A 393 15.07 29.42 -21.96
C VAL A 393 14.55 28.47 -23.03
N CYS A 394 14.41 28.99 -24.26
CA CYS A 394 14.15 28.16 -25.43
C CYS A 394 15.30 27.15 -25.64
N ALA A 395 14.98 25.97 -26.17
CA ALA A 395 16.04 25.04 -26.60
C ALA A 395 16.96 25.74 -27.62
N HIS A 396 18.27 25.52 -27.51
CA HIS A 396 19.21 26.03 -28.51
C HIS A 396 18.85 25.47 -29.89
N LYS A 397 19.08 26.23 -30.97
CA LYS A 397 18.69 25.82 -32.33
C LYS A 397 19.25 24.44 -32.71
N GLU A 398 20.44 24.11 -32.20
CA GLU A 398 21.15 22.84 -32.41
C GLU A 398 20.50 21.66 -31.67
N ASP A 399 19.77 21.94 -30.60
CA ASP A 399 19.11 20.95 -29.73
C ASP A 399 17.67 20.65 -30.13
N VAL A 400 17.10 21.45 -31.04
CA VAL A 400 15.72 21.27 -31.53
C VAL A 400 15.68 20.03 -32.41
N LYS A 401 14.94 19.01 -31.96
CA LYS A 401 14.73 17.77 -32.68
C LYS A 401 13.45 17.82 -33.49
N THR A 402 13.33 16.97 -34.50
CA THR A 402 12.04 16.72 -35.15
C THR A 402 11.07 16.12 -34.13
N ILE A 403 9.82 16.59 -34.14
CA ILE A 403 8.76 16.02 -33.29
C ILE A 403 8.51 14.59 -33.79
N PRO A 404 8.61 13.56 -32.92
CA PRO A 404 8.31 12.19 -33.28
C PRO A 404 6.90 12.06 -33.88
N GLN A 405 6.76 11.25 -34.94
CA GLN A 405 5.46 11.06 -35.61
C GLN A 405 4.40 10.52 -34.65
N GLU A 406 4.82 9.70 -33.69
CA GLU A 406 3.96 9.12 -32.66
C GLU A 406 3.35 10.18 -31.74
N LEU A 407 4.04 11.30 -31.53
CA LEU A 407 3.51 12.44 -30.76
C LEU A 407 2.63 13.35 -31.63
N ALA A 408 3.01 13.56 -32.89
CA ALA A 408 2.23 14.35 -33.84
C ALA A 408 0.88 13.68 -34.18
N GLY A 409 0.82 12.35 -34.13
CA GLY A 409 -0.38 11.54 -34.39
C GLY A 409 -1.30 11.32 -33.18
N LEU A 410 -1.00 11.88 -32.01
CA LEU A 410 -1.86 11.75 -30.83
C LEU A 410 -3.20 12.46 -31.06
N SER A 411 -4.29 11.82 -30.60
CA SER A 411 -5.64 12.41 -30.67
C SER A 411 -5.67 13.76 -29.96
N GLY A 412 -6.16 14.80 -30.65
CA GLY A 412 -6.28 16.15 -30.10
C GLY A 412 -5.21 17.14 -30.55
N GLN A 413 -4.29 16.76 -31.44
CA GLN A 413 -3.23 17.63 -32.00
C GLN A 413 -2.49 18.44 -30.91
N PRO A 414 -1.78 17.75 -29.99
CA PRO A 414 -1.14 18.42 -28.87
C PRO A 414 -0.12 19.46 -29.37
N VAL A 415 -0.12 20.65 -28.74
CA VAL A 415 0.88 21.69 -29.01
C VAL A 415 2.20 21.24 -28.39
N VAL A 416 3.14 20.80 -29.23
CA VAL A 416 4.46 20.37 -28.78
C VAL A 416 5.41 21.55 -28.76
N LYS A 417 5.92 21.89 -27.57
CA LYS A 417 6.95 22.91 -27.38
C LYS A 417 8.24 22.26 -26.89
N GLN A 418 9.35 22.54 -27.57
CA GLN A 418 10.67 22.13 -27.13
C GLN A 418 11.31 23.24 -26.30
N ILE A 419 11.76 22.88 -25.10
CA ILE A 419 12.36 23.79 -24.11
C ILE A 419 13.64 23.16 -23.57
N HIS A 420 14.54 23.98 -23.06
CA HIS A 420 15.82 23.50 -22.55
C HIS A 420 15.66 22.63 -21.29
N GLN A 421 14.81 23.07 -20.35
CA GLN A 421 14.51 22.35 -19.11
C GLN A 421 13.17 22.79 -18.52
N ILE A 422 12.56 21.91 -17.73
CA ILE A 422 11.34 22.19 -16.96
C ILE A 422 11.52 21.73 -15.52
N GLU A 423 11.17 22.59 -14.58
CA GLU A 423 11.11 22.22 -13.18
C GLU A 423 9.70 21.73 -12.87
N ILE A 424 9.61 20.50 -12.36
CA ILE A 424 8.33 19.85 -12.00
C ILE A 424 8.01 20.08 -10.52
N ASP A 425 9.03 20.18 -9.68
CA ASP A 425 8.94 20.63 -8.29
C ASP A 425 10.31 21.15 -7.80
N ASN A 426 10.42 21.45 -6.51
CA ASN A 426 11.64 21.97 -5.87
C ASN A 426 12.88 21.05 -5.96
N HIS A 427 12.71 19.79 -6.36
CA HIS A 427 13.74 18.76 -6.34
C HIS A 427 13.90 18.07 -7.70
N ASN A 428 12.92 18.17 -8.58
CA ASN A 428 12.89 17.46 -9.84
C ASN A 428 12.95 18.43 -11.02
N LEU A 429 14.11 18.42 -11.67
CA LEU A 429 14.37 19.10 -12.93
C LEU A 429 14.37 18.06 -14.05
N VAL A 430 13.63 18.32 -15.11
CA VAL A 430 13.63 17.49 -16.32
C VAL A 430 14.42 18.20 -17.41
N HIS A 431 15.46 17.52 -17.89
CA HIS A 431 16.36 17.97 -18.93
C HIS A 431 15.96 17.46 -20.32
N GLN A 432 16.72 17.86 -21.34
CA GLN A 432 16.61 17.36 -22.71
C GLN A 432 16.59 15.82 -22.77
N GLY A 433 15.76 15.27 -23.67
CA GLY A 433 15.61 13.82 -23.87
C GLY A 433 14.39 13.19 -23.20
N ALA A 434 13.54 14.00 -22.57
CA ALA A 434 12.27 13.56 -22.00
C ALA A 434 11.07 14.30 -22.64
N PHE A 435 9.90 13.66 -22.59
CA PHE A 435 8.62 14.28 -22.95
C PHE A 435 7.81 14.49 -21.67
N VAL A 436 7.31 15.71 -21.47
CA VAL A 436 6.47 16.07 -20.32
C VAL A 436 5.09 16.45 -20.84
N VAL A 437 4.07 15.76 -20.33
CA VAL A 437 2.66 16.12 -20.53
C VAL A 437 2.27 17.02 -19.37
N VAL A 438 1.84 18.25 -19.68
CA VAL A 438 1.45 19.28 -18.70
C VAL A 438 -0.06 19.42 -18.68
#